data_AF-A0A0J9W5V5-F1
#
_entry.id   AF-A0A0J9W5V5-F1
#
_cell.length_a   1.000
_cell.length_b   1.000
_cell.length_c   1.000
_cell.angle_alpha   90.00
_cell.angle_beta   90.00
_cell.angle_gamma   90.00
#
_symmetry.space_group_name_H-M   'P 1'
#
loop_
_entity.id
_entity.type
_entity.pdbx_description
1 polymer ?
#
loop_
_entity_poly.entity_id
_entity_poly.type
_entity_poly.pdbx_seq_one_letter_code
_entity_poly.pdbx_strand_id
1 'polypeptide(L)'
;MSATKLLLPILLFPLMLRTLLVTSESKHSQNCYSLSRSPHSTTLETKRKSNSLYSKKRLVRLRRGRQGRHGLQRVPPPPAAATAAPPRASAFLVFDIIKIFGRLSDQELLGHVISHNNDFIKLSQNEKRKKWEKLFLPNKDGVNFEAFKNFLRQAPFEWPLTINSGQIKNQGSISIPVSPIVYVESCRKISEFLKGKNKNKGASAGTATGAKINLKIINDYVSEQPISNDAIQCVFSSFSDLPELTKDQFISKIHEWAPSDGIIDWYTFVYNLKEEPSDNIKRFFD
;
A
#
# COMPACT_ATOMS: atom_id res chain seq x y z
N MET A 1 -27.68 63.98 13.31
CA MET A 1 -27.04 62.93 12.48
C MET A 1 -25.83 62.42 13.25
N SER A 2 -25.83 61.14 13.65
CA SER A 2 -24.94 60.62 14.69
C SER A 2 -23.54 60.28 14.16
N ALA A 3 -22.51 60.80 14.83
CA ALA A 3 -21.08 60.66 14.52
C ALA A 3 -20.54 59.22 14.62
N THR A 4 -21.36 58.24 15.00
CA THR A 4 -20.98 56.83 15.13
C THR A 4 -20.89 56.08 13.81
N LYS A 5 -21.46 56.60 12.71
CA LYS A 5 -21.40 55.93 11.39
C LYS A 5 -20.10 56.15 10.61
N LEU A 6 -19.24 57.09 11.04
CA LEU A 6 -17.97 57.41 10.38
C LEU A 6 -16.74 56.79 11.06
N LEU A 7 -16.86 56.30 12.30
CA LEU A 7 -15.71 55.76 13.06
C LEU A 7 -15.43 54.27 12.78
N LEU A 8 -16.45 53.48 12.40
CA LEU A 8 -16.27 52.06 12.08
C LEU A 8 -15.36 51.79 10.86
N PRO A 9 -15.48 52.51 9.73
CA PRO A 9 -14.60 52.26 8.58
C PRO A 9 -13.15 52.73 8.81
N ILE A 10 -12.92 53.70 9.70
CA ILE A 10 -11.57 54.24 9.99
C ILE A 10 -10.75 53.27 10.85
N LEU A 11 -11.40 52.46 11.70
CA LEU A 11 -10.71 51.45 12.55
C LEU A 11 -10.43 50.13 11.81
N LEU A 12 -11.25 49.77 10.82
CA LEU A 12 -11.10 48.50 10.08
C LEU A 12 -10.00 48.55 9.00
N PHE A 13 -9.79 49.72 8.39
CA PHE A 13 -8.75 49.90 7.35
C PHE A 13 -7.31 49.67 7.84
N PRO A 14 -6.85 50.21 8.99
CA PRO A 14 -5.49 49.96 9.48
C PRO A 14 -5.30 48.51 9.98
N LEU A 15 -6.38 47.84 10.40
CA LEU A 15 -6.32 46.44 10.84
C LEU A 15 -6.13 45.48 9.66
N MET A 16 -6.84 45.71 8.55
CA MET A 16 -6.68 44.95 7.30
C MET A 16 -5.32 45.21 6.63
N LEU A 17 -4.77 46.42 6.75
CA LEU A 17 -3.44 46.73 6.22
C LEU A 17 -2.32 46.02 7.02
N ARG A 18 -2.48 45.86 8.35
CA ARG A 18 -1.53 45.12 9.19
C ARG A 18 -1.56 43.61 8.94
N THR A 19 -2.73 43.01 8.70
CA THR A 19 -2.80 41.58 8.36
C THR A 19 -2.23 41.27 6.97
N LEU A 20 -2.37 42.19 6.01
CA LEU A 20 -1.72 42.08 4.69
C LEU A 20 -0.19 42.27 4.76
N LEU A 21 0.32 43.16 5.61
CA LEU A 21 1.77 43.33 5.80
C LEU A 21 2.41 42.10 6.44
N VAL A 22 1.80 41.55 7.50
CA VAL A 22 2.31 40.36 8.21
C VAL A 22 2.30 39.11 7.31
N THR A 23 1.33 38.99 6.40
CA THR A 23 1.29 37.89 5.42
C THR A 23 2.24 38.09 4.22
N SER A 24 2.68 39.33 3.96
CA SER A 24 3.71 39.62 2.95
C SER A 24 5.14 39.42 3.48
N GLU A 25 5.41 39.74 4.74
CA GLU A 25 6.73 39.55 5.37
C GLU A 25 7.02 38.08 5.70
N SER A 26 5.99 37.25 5.90
CA SER A 26 6.13 35.80 6.07
C SER A 26 6.59 35.05 4.80
N LYS A 27 6.59 35.68 3.63
CA LYS A 27 7.03 35.06 2.35
C LYS A 27 8.45 35.43 1.94
N HIS A 28 9.25 36.00 2.84
CA HIS A 28 10.64 36.40 2.54
C HIS A 28 11.70 35.86 3.52
N SER A 29 11.50 34.67 4.09
CA SER A 29 12.62 33.87 4.60
C SER A 29 13.05 32.86 3.54
N GLN A 30 13.68 33.36 2.47
CA GLN A 30 14.51 32.51 1.62
C GLN A 30 15.70 32.07 2.48
N ASN A 31 15.74 30.79 2.83
CA ASN A 31 16.94 30.15 3.36
C ASN A 31 18.04 30.20 2.28
N CYS A 32 18.81 31.27 2.28
CA CYS A 32 20.06 31.40 1.53
C CYS A 32 21.13 30.51 2.17
N TYR A 33 21.13 29.22 1.83
CA TYR A 33 22.33 28.41 1.97
C TYR A 33 23.21 28.64 0.75
N SER A 34 24.17 29.55 0.87
CA SER A 34 25.28 29.67 -0.07
C SER A 34 26.25 28.50 0.16
N LEU A 35 26.12 27.42 -0.62
CA LEU A 35 27.17 26.42 -0.71
C LEU A 35 28.30 26.97 -1.59
N SER A 36 29.37 27.42 -0.94
CA SER A 36 30.63 27.79 -1.58
C SER A 36 31.18 26.60 -2.37
N ARG A 37 31.18 26.69 -3.70
CA ARG A 37 31.97 25.81 -4.56
C ARG A 37 33.43 26.24 -4.50
N SER A 38 34.28 25.43 -3.88
CA SER A 38 35.70 25.41 -4.22
C SER A 38 35.90 24.46 -5.41
N PRO A 39 36.54 24.90 -6.51
CA PRO A 39 36.79 24.06 -7.66
C PRO A 39 38.21 23.52 -7.60
N HIS A 40 38.42 22.25 -7.27
CA HIS A 40 39.65 21.56 -7.63
C HIS A 40 39.32 20.33 -8.48
N SER A 41 39.47 20.54 -9.78
CA SER A 41 39.74 19.50 -10.76
C SER A 41 41.08 18.84 -10.46
N THR A 42 41.13 17.52 -10.45
CA THR A 42 42.22 16.79 -11.10
C THR A 42 41.68 15.48 -11.65
N THR A 43 41.54 15.50 -12.97
CA THR A 43 41.64 14.39 -13.91
C THR A 43 42.64 13.34 -13.45
N LEU A 44 42.22 12.07 -13.45
CA LEU A 44 43.10 10.95 -13.74
C LEU A 44 42.28 9.87 -14.46
N GLU A 45 42.32 9.95 -15.78
CA GLU A 45 42.04 8.81 -16.64
C GLU A 45 43.00 7.68 -16.28
N THR A 46 42.46 6.52 -15.93
CA THR A 46 43.16 5.27 -16.25
C THR A 46 42.16 4.24 -16.73
N LYS A 47 42.25 3.95 -18.03
CA LYS A 47 41.80 2.72 -18.69
C LYS A 47 42.01 1.51 -17.77
N ARG A 48 40.95 0.75 -17.46
CA ARG A 48 41.09 -0.69 -17.14
C ARG A 48 39.81 -1.47 -17.42
N LYS A 49 39.88 -2.15 -18.58
CA LYS A 49 39.34 -3.46 -18.93
C LYS A 49 38.18 -4.01 -18.10
N SER A 50 37.05 -4.13 -18.79
CA SER A 50 35.97 -5.09 -18.61
C SER A 50 36.45 -6.48 -18.15
N ASN A 51 36.01 -6.91 -16.96
CA ASN A 51 36.01 -8.31 -16.54
C ASN A 51 34.61 -8.69 -16.09
N SER A 52 33.96 -9.55 -16.89
CA SER A 52 32.72 -10.23 -16.58
C SER A 52 32.96 -11.27 -15.47
N LEU A 53 32.28 -11.14 -14.34
CA LEU A 53 32.22 -12.21 -13.33
C LEU A 53 30.98 -13.07 -13.56
N TYR A 54 31.20 -14.21 -14.21
CA TYR A 54 30.27 -15.33 -14.25
C TYR A 54 30.30 -16.03 -12.88
N SER A 55 29.33 -15.75 -12.01
CA SER A 55 29.18 -16.45 -10.73
C SER A 55 28.57 -17.84 -10.98
N LYS A 56 29.42 -18.87 -11.09
CA LYS A 56 28.96 -20.27 -11.07
C LYS A 56 28.34 -20.59 -9.70
N LYS A 57 27.03 -20.84 -9.66
CA LYS A 57 26.35 -21.40 -8.48
C LYS A 57 26.89 -22.81 -8.20
N ARG A 58 27.63 -22.97 -7.09
CA ARG A 58 28.10 -24.27 -6.59
C ARG A 58 26.97 -24.93 -5.82
N LEU A 59 26.45 -26.04 -6.35
CA LEU A 59 25.45 -26.88 -5.69
C LEU A 59 26.13 -27.64 -4.54
N VAL A 60 25.86 -27.26 -3.29
CA VAL A 60 26.34 -27.99 -2.11
C VAL A 60 25.33 -29.08 -1.77
N ARG A 61 25.68 -30.35 -2.04
CA ARG A 61 24.96 -31.52 -1.52
C ARG A 61 25.51 -31.86 -0.13
N LEU A 62 24.73 -31.61 0.92
CA LEU A 62 25.03 -32.09 2.26
C LEU A 62 24.79 -33.61 2.33
N ARG A 63 25.86 -34.37 2.55
CA ARG A 63 25.85 -35.83 2.72
C ARG A 63 25.55 -36.13 4.20
N ARG A 64 24.39 -36.72 4.52
CA ARG A 64 24.08 -37.21 5.87
C ARG A 64 25.05 -38.36 6.23
N GLY A 65 25.85 -38.16 7.26
CA GLY A 65 26.69 -39.19 7.86
C GLY A 65 25.84 -40.26 8.53
N ARG A 66 26.15 -41.53 8.25
CA ARG A 66 25.68 -42.69 9.02
C ARG A 66 26.39 -42.67 10.37
N GLN A 67 25.67 -42.46 11.46
CA GLN A 67 26.13 -42.87 12.79
C GLN A 67 25.63 -44.28 13.08
N GLY A 68 26.57 -45.10 13.56
CA GLY A 68 26.43 -46.53 13.75
C GLY A 68 25.54 -46.92 14.92
N ARG A 69 25.05 -48.15 14.84
CA ARG A 69 24.41 -48.91 15.92
C ARG A 69 25.43 -49.18 17.03
N HIS A 70 25.11 -48.80 18.26
CA HIS A 70 25.42 -49.60 19.44
C HIS A 70 24.17 -49.59 20.34
N GLY A 71 23.77 -50.80 20.76
CA GLY A 71 22.52 -51.05 21.46
C GLY A 71 22.57 -50.64 22.92
N LEU A 72 21.53 -49.93 23.35
CA LEU A 72 21.01 -49.96 24.71
C LEU A 72 19.48 -49.94 24.64
N GLN A 73 18.90 -50.72 25.53
CA GLN A 73 17.53 -51.22 25.62
C GLN A 73 16.50 -50.08 25.70
N ARG A 74 15.46 -50.10 24.84
CA ARG A 74 14.33 -49.17 24.90
C ARG A 74 13.41 -49.55 26.06
N VAL A 75 13.34 -48.70 27.08
CA VAL A 75 12.18 -48.59 27.97
C VAL A 75 11.18 -47.63 27.30
N PRO A 76 9.88 -47.95 27.19
CA PRO A 76 8.91 -47.05 26.59
C PRO A 76 8.66 -45.83 27.51
N PRO A 77 8.59 -44.60 26.96
CA PRO A 77 8.15 -43.43 27.73
C PRO A 77 6.63 -43.49 27.98
N PRO A 78 6.13 -42.85 29.07
CA PRO A 78 4.69 -42.76 29.35
C PRO A 78 3.96 -41.92 28.29
N PRO A 79 2.63 -42.10 28.13
CA PRO A 79 1.87 -41.44 27.07
C PRO A 79 1.93 -39.92 27.23
N ALA A 80 2.42 -39.24 26.19
CA ALA A 80 2.47 -37.79 26.10
C ALA A 80 1.05 -37.22 26.20
N ALA A 81 0.86 -36.32 27.16
CA ALA A 81 -0.25 -35.37 27.15
C ALA A 81 -0.27 -34.66 25.80
N ALA A 82 -1.48 -34.50 25.23
CA ALA A 82 -1.71 -33.83 23.96
C ALA A 82 -1.16 -32.40 24.00
N THR A 83 0.10 -32.23 23.59
CA THR A 83 0.67 -30.93 23.25
C THR A 83 -0.06 -30.44 22.02
N ALA A 84 -0.90 -29.42 22.20
CA ALA A 84 -1.50 -28.66 21.12
C ALA A 84 -0.43 -28.32 20.09
N ALA A 85 -0.73 -28.62 18.81
CA ALA A 85 0.13 -28.21 17.72
C ALA A 85 0.39 -26.69 17.84
N PRO A 86 1.62 -26.20 17.57
CA PRO A 86 1.86 -24.77 17.51
C PRO A 86 0.87 -24.14 16.52
N PRO A 87 0.31 -22.96 16.82
CA PRO A 87 -0.62 -22.31 15.91
C PRO A 87 0.01 -22.23 14.53
N ARG A 88 -0.68 -22.75 13.51
CA ARG A 88 -0.24 -22.61 12.12
C ARG A 88 -0.06 -21.12 11.86
N ALA A 89 1.16 -20.70 11.55
CA ALA A 89 1.38 -19.37 11.00
C ALA A 89 0.56 -19.29 9.69
N SER A 90 -0.51 -18.50 9.71
CA SER A 90 -1.28 -18.14 8.53
C SER A 90 -0.31 -17.56 7.51
N ALA A 91 -0.35 -18.08 6.28
CA ALA A 91 0.61 -17.69 5.25
C ALA A 91 -0.14 -17.03 4.09
N PHE A 92 -0.01 -15.71 3.98
CA PHE A 92 -0.53 -14.93 2.87
C PHE A 92 0.52 -13.97 2.33
N LEU A 93 0.33 -13.49 1.10
CA LEU A 93 1.30 -12.63 0.43
C LEU A 93 0.88 -11.17 0.47
N VAL A 94 1.82 -10.25 0.28
CA VAL A 94 1.54 -8.81 0.11
C VAL A 94 0.50 -8.59 -0.98
N PHE A 95 0.54 -9.41 -2.04
CA PHE A 95 -0.40 -9.33 -3.14
C PHE A 95 -1.87 -9.60 -2.70
N ASP A 96 -2.11 -10.43 -1.69
CA ASP A 96 -3.44 -10.61 -1.11
C ASP A 96 -3.91 -9.36 -0.37
N ILE A 97 -3.01 -8.70 0.36
CA ILE A 97 -3.31 -7.44 1.05
C ILE A 97 -3.58 -6.31 0.06
N ILE A 98 -2.84 -6.22 -1.06
CA ILE A 98 -3.13 -5.27 -2.15
C ILE A 98 -4.54 -5.50 -2.68
N LYS A 99 -4.91 -6.75 -2.93
CA LYS A 99 -6.25 -7.13 -3.43
C LYS A 99 -7.36 -6.70 -2.48
N ILE A 100 -7.15 -6.80 -1.17
CA ILE A 100 -8.12 -6.38 -0.15
C ILE A 100 -8.19 -4.85 -0.09
N PHE A 101 -7.04 -4.17 0.05
CA PHE A 101 -6.99 -2.72 0.15
C PHE A 101 -7.62 -2.04 -1.07
N GLY A 102 -7.28 -2.49 -2.29
CA GLY A 102 -7.83 -1.96 -3.53
C GLY A 102 -9.35 -2.12 -3.72
N ARG A 103 -10.00 -2.96 -2.90
CA ARG A 103 -11.47 -3.12 -2.84
C ARG A 103 -12.13 -2.27 -1.76
N LEU A 104 -11.37 -1.84 -0.75
CA LEU A 104 -11.85 -1.03 0.37
C LEU A 104 -11.58 0.47 0.17
N SER A 105 -10.44 0.81 -0.46
CA SER A 105 -9.95 2.17 -0.59
C SER A 105 -10.54 2.92 -1.79
N ASP A 106 -10.71 4.23 -1.62
CA ASP A 106 -11.14 5.16 -2.67
C ASP A 106 -9.96 6.03 -3.11
N GLN A 107 -9.91 6.38 -4.41
CA GLN A 107 -8.91 7.30 -4.92
C GLN A 107 -9.23 8.73 -4.49
N GLU A 108 -8.31 9.33 -3.72
CA GLU A 108 -8.37 10.70 -3.24
C GLU A 108 -7.09 11.47 -3.60
N LEU A 109 -6.94 12.68 -3.04
CA LEU A 109 -5.84 13.58 -3.36
C LEU A 109 -4.46 12.94 -3.13
N LEU A 110 -4.31 12.13 -2.06
CA LEU A 110 -3.05 11.50 -1.66
C LEU A 110 -2.83 10.10 -2.25
N GLY A 111 -3.71 9.67 -3.15
CA GLY A 111 -3.77 8.30 -3.65
C GLY A 111 -4.97 7.56 -3.09
N HIS A 112 -4.91 6.23 -3.13
CA HIS A 112 -5.96 5.37 -2.60
C HIS A 112 -5.89 5.30 -1.08
N VAL A 113 -6.98 5.64 -0.41
CA VAL A 113 -7.07 5.73 1.05
C VAL A 113 -8.39 5.14 1.56
N ILE A 114 -8.39 4.69 2.81
CA ILE A 114 -9.61 4.40 3.58
C ILE A 114 -9.83 5.58 4.51
N SER A 115 -10.86 6.37 4.23
CA SER A 115 -11.16 7.58 5.00
C SER A 115 -12.58 7.54 5.56
N HIS A 116 -12.75 8.26 6.66
CA HIS A 116 -14.05 8.65 7.17
C HIS A 116 -14.16 10.18 7.11
N ASN A 117 -15.33 10.71 6.76
CA ASN A 117 -15.52 12.16 6.80
C ASN A 117 -15.43 12.62 8.25
N ASN A 118 -14.47 13.49 8.55
CA ASN A 118 -14.34 14.14 9.84
C ASN A 118 -14.53 15.66 9.69
N ASP A 119 -14.72 16.34 10.82
CA ASP A 119 -14.93 17.79 10.84
C ASP A 119 -13.67 18.56 10.38
N PHE A 120 -12.50 17.95 10.48
CA PHE A 120 -11.20 18.56 10.16
C PHE A 120 -10.88 18.56 8.67
N ILE A 121 -11.30 17.54 7.92
CA ILE A 121 -10.99 17.38 6.50
C ILE A 121 -12.26 17.00 5.75
N LYS A 122 -12.94 18.00 5.18
CA LYS A 122 -13.99 17.78 4.17
C LYS A 122 -13.32 17.38 2.85
N LEU A 123 -13.04 16.09 2.70
CA LEU A 123 -12.35 15.52 1.53
C LEU A 123 -13.11 15.67 0.20
N SER A 124 -14.40 16.06 0.24
CA SER A 124 -15.20 16.37 -0.95
C SER A 124 -16.54 16.99 -0.55
N GLN A 125 -17.00 18.06 -1.24
CA GLN A 125 -18.39 18.56 -1.10
C GLN A 125 -19.43 17.62 -1.71
N ASN A 126 -19.00 16.72 -2.59
CA ASN A 126 -19.83 15.64 -3.11
C ASN A 126 -19.69 14.44 -2.17
N GLU A 127 -20.71 14.18 -1.35
CA GLU A 127 -20.82 13.02 -0.46
C GLU A 127 -20.94 11.70 -1.24
N LYS A 128 -19.92 11.37 -2.05
CA LYS A 128 -19.82 10.05 -2.63
C LYS A 128 -19.56 9.07 -1.50
N ARG A 129 -20.50 8.14 -1.31
CA ARG A 129 -20.33 7.02 -0.39
C ARG A 129 -19.03 6.28 -0.68
N LYS A 130 -18.27 6.01 0.36
CA LYS A 130 -16.98 5.30 0.25
C LYS A 130 -17.23 3.83 -0.11
N LYS A 131 -16.27 3.16 -0.76
CA LYS A 131 -16.40 1.74 -1.13
C LYS A 131 -16.63 0.86 0.09
N TRP A 132 -15.89 1.10 1.17
CA TRP A 132 -16.00 0.33 2.41
C TRP A 132 -17.39 0.46 3.06
N GLU A 133 -18.10 1.59 2.89
CA GLU A 133 -19.45 1.76 3.47
C GLU A 133 -20.46 0.77 2.89
N LYS A 134 -20.24 0.28 1.66
CA LYS A 134 -21.10 -0.72 1.02
C LYS A 134 -21.09 -2.05 1.75
N LEU A 135 -20.06 -2.30 2.57
CA LEU A 135 -19.97 -3.48 3.43
C LEU A 135 -21.16 -3.59 4.39
N PHE A 136 -21.71 -2.44 4.80
CA PHE A 136 -22.74 -2.33 5.83
C PHE A 136 -24.16 -2.11 5.27
N LEU A 137 -24.35 -2.14 3.94
CA LEU A 137 -25.67 -1.95 3.31
C LEU A 137 -26.51 -3.25 3.28
N PRO A 138 -27.86 -3.17 3.35
CA PRO A 138 -28.69 -1.96 3.41
C PRO A 138 -28.88 -1.34 4.81
N ASN A 139 -28.33 -1.95 5.86
CA ASN A 139 -28.10 -1.45 7.23
C ASN A 139 -27.90 -2.70 8.08
N LYS A 140 -26.76 -3.37 7.90
CA LYS A 140 -26.39 -4.48 8.77
C LYS A 140 -25.80 -3.91 10.04
N ASP A 141 -26.36 -4.25 11.18
CA ASP A 141 -25.84 -3.85 12.49
C ASP A 141 -24.39 -4.34 12.67
N GLY A 142 -24.09 -5.52 12.11
CA GLY A 142 -22.76 -6.12 12.10
C GLY A 142 -22.49 -6.94 10.86
N VAL A 143 -21.20 -7.12 10.55
CA VAL A 143 -20.70 -7.90 9.42
C VAL A 143 -19.76 -8.96 9.97
N ASN A 144 -20.14 -10.22 9.84
CA ASN A 144 -19.26 -11.34 10.19
C ASN A 144 -18.21 -11.62 9.10
N PHE A 145 -17.27 -12.51 9.39
CA PHE A 145 -16.20 -12.90 8.48
C PHE A 145 -16.68 -13.36 7.10
N GLU A 146 -17.72 -14.22 7.03
CA GLU A 146 -18.22 -14.72 5.75
C GLU A 146 -18.89 -13.63 4.92
N ALA A 147 -19.59 -12.68 5.56
CA ALA A 147 -20.13 -11.51 4.88
C ALA A 147 -19.02 -10.60 4.34
N PHE A 148 -17.96 -10.35 5.11
CA PHE A 148 -16.79 -9.59 4.68
C PHE A 148 -16.06 -10.24 3.49
N LYS A 149 -15.84 -11.55 3.57
CA LYS A 149 -15.26 -12.35 2.49
C LYS A 149 -16.11 -12.33 1.21
N ASN A 150 -17.43 -12.44 1.33
CA ASN A 150 -18.34 -12.37 0.19
C ASN A 150 -18.36 -10.97 -0.43
N PHE A 151 -18.31 -9.92 0.39
CA PHE A 151 -18.14 -8.55 -0.10
C PHE A 151 -16.87 -8.40 -0.93
N LEU A 152 -15.72 -8.86 -0.43
CA LEU A 152 -14.44 -8.75 -1.16
C LEU A 152 -14.45 -9.52 -2.48
N ARG A 153 -15.20 -10.61 -2.59
CA ARG A 153 -15.35 -11.35 -3.86
C ARG A 153 -16.13 -10.56 -4.92
N GLN A 154 -17.06 -9.72 -4.49
CA GLN A 154 -17.96 -8.98 -5.39
C GLN A 154 -17.47 -7.55 -5.66
N ALA A 155 -16.68 -6.98 -4.74
CA ALA A 155 -16.20 -5.62 -4.84
C ALA A 155 -15.22 -5.48 -6.03
N PRO A 156 -15.38 -4.43 -6.86
CA PRO A 156 -14.46 -4.18 -7.96
C PRO A 156 -13.08 -3.82 -7.42
N PHE A 157 -12.06 -4.42 -8.01
CA PHE A 157 -10.67 -4.13 -7.66
C PHE A 157 -10.14 -2.94 -8.47
N GLU A 158 -9.48 -2.02 -7.77
CA GLU A 158 -8.59 -1.03 -8.37
C GLU A 158 -7.20 -1.19 -7.78
N TRP A 159 -6.17 -1.21 -8.63
CA TRP A 159 -4.82 -1.19 -8.12
C TRP A 159 -4.56 0.10 -7.33
N PRO A 160 -4.25 0.01 -6.02
CA PRO A 160 -4.12 1.19 -5.21
C PRO A 160 -2.92 2.03 -5.66
N LEU A 161 -3.06 3.35 -5.60
CA LEU A 161 -2.01 4.30 -5.92
C LEU A 161 -1.57 5.04 -4.65
N THR A 162 -0.31 5.45 -4.60
CA THR A 162 0.25 6.36 -3.61
C THR A 162 1.01 7.48 -4.31
N ILE A 163 1.31 8.58 -3.62
CA ILE A 163 2.10 9.67 -4.19
C ILE A 163 3.59 9.36 -4.04
N ASN A 164 4.35 9.51 -5.13
CA ASN A 164 5.80 9.62 -5.05
C ASN A 164 6.16 10.97 -4.41
N SER A 165 6.87 10.95 -3.29
CA SER A 165 7.29 12.12 -2.51
C SER A 165 8.39 12.98 -3.18
N GLY A 166 8.43 13.02 -4.53
CA GLY A 166 9.22 14.00 -5.27
C GLY A 166 10.63 13.55 -5.67
N GLN A 167 10.87 12.24 -5.83
CA GLN A 167 12.19 11.74 -6.28
C GLN A 167 12.53 12.10 -7.74
N ILE A 168 11.56 12.54 -8.54
CA ILE A 168 11.79 12.93 -9.93
C ILE A 168 11.92 14.45 -10.01
N LYS A 169 13.13 14.93 -10.30
CA LYS A 169 13.40 16.37 -10.48
C LYS A 169 12.46 16.95 -11.54
N ASN A 170 11.87 18.11 -11.23
CA ASN A 170 10.98 18.89 -12.11
C ASN A 170 9.64 18.22 -12.46
N GLN A 171 9.29 17.12 -11.81
CA GLN A 171 7.94 16.57 -11.85
C GLN A 171 7.37 16.71 -10.44
N GLY A 172 6.18 17.32 -10.33
CA GLY A 172 5.47 17.41 -9.06
C GLY A 172 5.07 16.01 -8.55
N SER A 173 4.17 15.98 -7.57
CA SER A 173 3.61 14.72 -7.05
C SER A 173 3.02 13.89 -8.19
N ILE A 174 3.55 12.68 -8.39
CA ILE A 174 3.01 11.70 -9.32
C ILE A 174 2.40 10.53 -8.57
N SER A 175 1.26 10.03 -9.05
CA SER A 175 0.68 8.80 -8.54
C SER A 175 1.46 7.59 -9.06
N ILE A 176 1.91 6.74 -8.16
CA ILE A 176 2.59 5.47 -8.44
C ILE A 176 1.76 4.32 -7.86
N PRO A 177 1.77 3.13 -8.47
CA PRO A 177 1.12 1.96 -7.88
C PRO A 177 1.70 1.68 -6.49
N VAL A 178 0.89 1.16 -5.56
CA VAL A 178 1.40 0.59 -4.32
C VAL A 178 2.13 -0.72 -4.62
N SER A 179 3.15 -1.02 -3.83
CA SER A 179 4.07 -2.15 -4.05
C SER A 179 4.50 -2.33 -5.52
N PRO A 180 5.21 -1.35 -6.14
CA PRO A 180 5.52 -1.42 -7.57
C PRO A 180 6.28 -2.67 -8.02
N ILE A 181 7.00 -3.39 -7.14
CA ILE A 181 7.62 -4.68 -7.47
C ILE A 181 6.54 -5.70 -7.82
N VAL A 182 5.53 -5.85 -6.96
CA VAL A 182 4.39 -6.77 -7.16
C VAL A 182 3.55 -6.32 -8.37
N TYR A 183 3.42 -5.00 -8.58
CA TYR A 183 2.77 -4.46 -9.78
C TYR A 183 3.49 -4.86 -11.06
N VAL A 184 4.81 -4.69 -11.13
CA VAL A 184 5.63 -5.04 -12.30
C VAL A 184 5.62 -6.54 -12.55
N GLU A 185 5.69 -7.37 -11.49
CA GLU A 185 5.54 -8.81 -11.61
C GLU A 185 4.17 -9.21 -12.17
N SER A 186 3.11 -8.55 -11.73
CA SER A 186 1.75 -8.76 -12.24
C SER A 186 1.63 -8.37 -13.72
N CYS A 187 2.21 -7.22 -14.10
CA CYS A 187 2.30 -6.79 -15.50
C CYS A 187 3.04 -7.84 -16.35
N ARG A 188 4.14 -8.38 -15.84
CA ARG A 188 4.91 -9.42 -16.55
C ARG A 188 4.08 -10.69 -16.78
N LYS A 189 3.39 -11.19 -15.74
CA LYS A 189 2.51 -12.36 -15.84
C LYS A 189 1.39 -12.16 -16.87
N ILE A 190 0.75 -11.00 -16.86
CA ILE A 190 -0.28 -10.64 -17.85
C ILE A 190 0.32 -10.62 -19.27
N SER A 191 1.50 -10.03 -19.45
CA SER A 191 2.17 -9.98 -20.75
C SER A 191 2.43 -11.38 -21.30
N GLU A 192 2.93 -12.28 -20.46
CA GLU A 192 3.20 -13.67 -20.82
C GLU A 192 1.91 -14.42 -21.19
N PHE A 193 0.83 -14.22 -20.42
CA PHE A 193 -0.50 -14.79 -20.71
C PHE A 193 -1.07 -14.32 -22.05
N LEU A 194 -1.00 -13.02 -22.34
CA LEU A 194 -1.49 -12.45 -23.60
C LEU A 194 -0.66 -12.94 -24.80
N LYS A 195 0.66 -13.07 -24.65
CA LYS A 195 1.53 -13.67 -25.68
C LYS A 195 1.19 -15.12 -25.95
N GLY A 196 0.89 -15.91 -24.91
CA GLY A 196 0.46 -17.31 -25.04
C GLY A 196 -0.83 -17.46 -25.84
N LYS A 197 -1.83 -16.60 -25.59
CA LYS A 197 -3.10 -16.60 -26.34
C LYS A 197 -2.94 -16.25 -27.82
N ASN A 198 -2.04 -15.33 -28.16
CA ASN A 198 -1.82 -14.92 -29.55
C ASN A 198 -1.06 -15.98 -30.37
N LYS A 199 -0.15 -16.75 -29.75
CA LYS A 199 0.51 -17.88 -30.42
C LYS A 199 -0.48 -18.96 -30.87
N ASN A 200 -1.53 -19.19 -30.08
CA ASN A 200 -2.56 -20.18 -30.41
C ASN A 200 -3.56 -19.69 -31.49
N LYS A 201 -3.52 -18.41 -31.87
CA LYS A 201 -4.41 -17.83 -32.89
C LYS A 201 -3.76 -17.68 -34.27
N GLY A 202 -2.60 -18.30 -34.51
CA GLY A 202 -1.97 -18.33 -35.84
C GLY A 202 -1.59 -16.94 -36.39
N ALA A 203 -1.47 -15.93 -35.53
CA ALA A 203 -1.12 -14.58 -35.97
C ALA A 203 0.35 -14.55 -36.45
N SER A 204 0.55 -14.14 -37.70
CA SER A 204 1.84 -14.05 -38.35
C SER A 204 2.83 -13.23 -37.52
N ALA A 205 4.06 -13.76 -37.42
CA ALA A 205 5.17 -13.14 -36.72
C ALA A 205 5.67 -11.89 -37.49
N GLY A 206 4.91 -10.80 -37.39
CA GLY A 206 5.29 -9.50 -37.93
C GLY A 206 4.44 -8.45 -37.25
N THR A 207 5.05 -7.53 -36.49
CA THR A 207 4.40 -6.42 -35.77
C THR A 207 3.55 -6.74 -34.52
N ALA A 208 3.94 -7.72 -33.71
CA ALA A 208 3.47 -7.77 -32.33
C ALA A 208 4.29 -6.80 -31.45
N THR A 209 4.18 -5.49 -31.66
CA THR A 209 4.52 -4.52 -30.60
C THR A 209 3.68 -4.91 -29.40
N GLY A 210 4.33 -5.47 -28.36
CA GLY A 210 3.67 -6.13 -27.24
C GLY A 210 2.52 -5.27 -26.73
N ALA A 211 1.32 -5.85 -26.65
CA ALA A 211 0.11 -5.14 -26.23
C ALA A 211 0.43 -4.33 -24.97
N LYS A 212 0.29 -3.00 -25.08
CA LYS A 212 0.59 -2.08 -23.98
C LYS A 212 -0.38 -2.38 -22.85
N ILE A 213 0.14 -2.92 -21.75
CA ILE A 213 -0.66 -3.22 -20.56
C ILE A 213 -1.07 -1.88 -19.96
N ASN A 214 -2.38 -1.64 -19.89
CA ASN A 214 -2.95 -0.49 -19.23
C ASN A 214 -3.55 -0.91 -17.87
N LEU A 215 -3.88 0.08 -17.04
CA LEU A 215 -4.39 -0.16 -15.69
C LEU A 215 -5.70 -0.96 -15.68
N LYS A 216 -6.56 -0.75 -16.68
CA LYS A 216 -7.83 -1.49 -16.80
C LYS A 216 -7.60 -2.99 -16.96
N ILE A 217 -6.69 -3.40 -17.86
CA ILE A 217 -6.35 -4.81 -18.06
C ILE A 217 -5.81 -5.44 -16.77
N ILE A 218 -5.01 -4.70 -16.00
CA ILE A 218 -4.47 -5.17 -14.72
C ILE A 218 -5.59 -5.32 -13.70
N ASN A 219 -6.45 -4.32 -13.56
CA ASN A 219 -7.57 -4.35 -12.62
C ASN A 219 -8.49 -5.52 -12.92
N ASP A 220 -8.90 -5.71 -14.18
CA ASP A 220 -9.75 -6.82 -14.61
C ASP A 220 -9.07 -8.17 -14.31
N TYR A 221 -7.78 -8.31 -14.65
CA TYR A 221 -7.03 -9.56 -14.42
C TYR A 221 -6.86 -9.90 -12.93
N VAL A 222 -6.65 -8.91 -12.08
CA VAL A 222 -6.46 -9.11 -10.63
C VAL A 222 -7.81 -9.25 -9.91
N SER A 223 -8.88 -8.64 -10.45
CA SER A 223 -10.23 -8.76 -9.90
C SER A 223 -10.73 -10.21 -9.88
N GLU A 224 -10.41 -10.98 -10.91
CA GLU A 224 -10.79 -12.40 -11.05
C GLU A 224 -9.95 -13.36 -10.18
N GLN A 225 -8.88 -12.89 -9.55
CA GLN A 225 -8.01 -13.76 -8.76
C GLN A 225 -8.54 -13.96 -7.35
N PRO A 226 -8.43 -15.18 -6.80
CA PRO A 226 -8.80 -15.43 -5.42
C PRO A 226 -7.89 -14.64 -4.46
N ILE A 227 -8.46 -14.30 -3.31
CA ILE A 227 -7.74 -13.73 -2.17
C ILE A 227 -7.58 -14.84 -1.13
N SER A 228 -6.39 -14.97 -0.55
CA SER A 228 -6.16 -15.92 0.55
C SER A 228 -7.16 -15.70 1.69
N ASN A 229 -7.80 -16.77 2.19
CA ASN A 229 -8.67 -16.67 3.36
C ASN A 229 -7.90 -16.19 4.59
N ASP A 230 -6.63 -16.56 4.72
CA ASP A 230 -5.76 -16.12 5.82
C ASP A 230 -5.55 -14.60 5.78
N ALA A 231 -5.38 -14.02 4.59
CA ALA A 231 -5.29 -12.57 4.42
C ALA A 231 -6.60 -11.87 4.81
N ILE A 232 -7.74 -12.43 4.37
CA ILE A 232 -9.06 -11.88 4.72
C ILE A 232 -9.27 -11.94 6.24
N GLN A 233 -8.87 -13.04 6.88
CA GLN A 233 -8.99 -13.23 8.32
C GLN A 233 -8.07 -12.26 9.08
N CYS A 234 -6.83 -12.07 8.62
CA CYS A 234 -5.92 -11.09 9.18
C CYS A 234 -6.51 -9.68 9.12
N VAL A 235 -7.00 -9.24 7.95
CA VAL A 235 -7.60 -7.90 7.81
C VAL A 235 -8.86 -7.79 8.67
N PHE A 236 -9.77 -8.76 8.61
CA PHE A 236 -11.01 -8.73 9.40
C PHE A 236 -10.73 -8.62 10.89
N SER A 237 -9.84 -9.48 11.40
CA SER A 237 -9.46 -9.47 12.81
C SER A 237 -8.68 -8.23 13.23
N SER A 238 -8.02 -7.52 12.30
CA SER A 238 -7.36 -6.24 12.60
C SER A 238 -8.37 -5.13 12.85
N PHE A 239 -9.57 -5.20 12.25
CA PHE A 239 -10.66 -4.24 12.49
C PHE A 239 -11.60 -4.65 13.63
N SER A 240 -11.73 -5.94 13.95
CA SER A 240 -12.59 -6.42 15.04
C SER A 240 -11.97 -7.58 15.82
N ASP A 241 -11.99 -7.48 17.15
CA ASP A 241 -11.73 -8.60 18.06
C ASP A 241 -13.00 -9.46 18.30
N LEU A 242 -14.15 -9.01 17.82
CA LEU A 242 -15.43 -9.67 17.99
C LEU A 242 -15.79 -10.52 16.76
N PRO A 243 -16.76 -11.46 16.90
CA PRO A 243 -17.24 -12.26 15.77
C PRO A 243 -17.86 -11.44 14.63
N GLU A 244 -18.30 -10.22 14.95
CA GLU A 244 -18.89 -9.27 14.02
C GLU A 244 -18.16 -7.94 14.08
N LEU A 245 -18.08 -7.28 12.93
CA LEU A 245 -17.55 -5.95 12.74
C LEU A 245 -18.72 -5.01 12.46
N THR A 246 -18.95 -4.03 13.33
CA THR A 246 -19.96 -2.99 13.14
C THR A 246 -19.39 -1.80 12.37
N LYS A 247 -20.26 -0.95 11.82
CA LYS A 247 -19.83 0.28 11.13
C LYS A 247 -19.06 1.21 12.06
N ASP A 248 -19.54 1.37 13.29
CA ASP A 248 -18.93 2.27 14.28
C ASP A 248 -17.57 1.75 14.75
N GLN A 249 -17.40 0.43 14.88
CA GLN A 249 -16.08 -0.16 15.14
C GLN A 249 -15.10 0.09 13.99
N PHE A 250 -15.56 -0.06 12.75
CA PHE A 250 -14.72 0.23 11.58
C PHE A 250 -14.27 1.69 11.56
N ILE A 251 -15.19 2.63 11.81
CA ILE A 251 -14.89 4.07 11.92
C ILE A 251 -13.94 4.35 13.09
N SER A 252 -14.18 3.74 14.25
CA SER A 252 -13.32 3.88 15.42
C SER A 252 -11.90 3.43 15.14
N LYS A 253 -11.73 2.33 14.39
CA LYS A 253 -10.41 1.85 13.94
C LYS A 253 -9.74 2.80 12.95
N ILE A 254 -10.49 3.47 12.08
CA ILE A 254 -9.94 4.54 11.22
C ILE A 254 -9.32 5.64 12.07
N HIS A 255 -10.03 6.10 13.11
CA HIS A 255 -9.52 7.15 14.01
C HIS A 255 -8.38 6.66 14.91
N GLU A 256 -8.37 5.38 15.29
CA GLU A 256 -7.26 4.79 16.05
C GLU A 256 -5.97 4.73 15.21
N TRP A 257 -6.06 4.32 13.94
CA TRP A 257 -4.90 4.15 13.06
C TRP A 257 -4.41 5.45 12.44
N ALA A 258 -5.32 6.40 12.21
CA ALA A 258 -5.03 7.70 11.63
C ALA A 258 -5.69 8.82 12.47
N PRO A 259 -5.19 9.08 13.70
CA PRO A 259 -5.81 10.02 14.62
C PRO A 259 -5.72 11.48 14.17
N SER A 260 -4.75 11.82 13.32
CA SER A 260 -4.52 13.18 12.85
C SER A 260 -5.52 13.64 11.80
N ASP A 261 -5.77 12.81 10.80
CA ASP A 261 -6.50 13.19 9.59
C ASP A 261 -7.66 12.23 9.28
N GLY A 262 -7.74 11.06 9.92
CA GLY A 262 -8.76 10.05 9.63
C GLY A 262 -8.55 9.37 8.27
N ILE A 263 -7.32 9.40 7.75
CA ILE A 263 -6.97 8.88 6.43
C ILE A 263 -5.97 7.73 6.59
N ILE A 264 -6.43 6.50 6.38
CA ILE A 264 -5.55 5.34 6.30
C ILE A 264 -5.05 5.20 4.86
N ASP A 265 -3.79 5.54 4.64
CA ASP A 265 -3.08 5.22 3.40
C ASP A 265 -2.59 3.75 3.37
N TRP A 266 -1.98 3.34 2.27
CA TRP A 266 -1.43 1.99 2.14
C TRP A 266 -0.45 1.61 3.25
N TYR A 267 0.43 2.53 3.67
CA TYR A 267 1.47 2.22 4.64
C TYR A 267 0.88 2.09 6.04
N THR A 268 0.00 3.00 6.44
CA THR A 268 -0.76 2.93 7.69
C THR A 268 -1.62 1.66 7.72
N PHE A 269 -2.25 1.30 6.60
CA PHE A 269 -3.06 0.08 6.52
C PHE A 269 -2.24 -1.18 6.83
N VAL A 270 -1.10 -1.35 6.14
CA VAL A 270 -0.30 -2.58 6.34
C VAL A 270 0.40 -2.58 7.69
N TYR A 271 0.84 -1.43 8.19
CA TYR A 271 1.50 -1.32 9.50
C TYR A 271 0.62 -1.78 10.66
N ASN A 272 -0.70 -1.57 10.57
CA ASN A 272 -1.64 -1.90 11.64
C ASN A 272 -2.29 -3.28 11.49
N LEU A 273 -1.86 -4.11 10.52
CA LEU A 273 -2.33 -5.49 10.44
C LEU A 273 -1.78 -6.33 11.60
N LYS A 274 -2.61 -7.23 12.14
CA LYS A 274 -2.21 -8.14 13.22
C LYS A 274 -1.12 -9.14 12.83
N GLU A 275 -1.03 -9.48 11.55
CA GLU A 275 -0.06 -10.43 11.02
C GLU A 275 0.61 -9.84 9.79
N GLU A 276 1.91 -10.13 9.64
CA GLU A 276 2.69 -9.69 8.48
C GLU A 276 2.58 -10.69 7.32
N PRO A 277 2.58 -10.22 6.07
CA PRO A 277 2.67 -11.09 4.90
C PRO A 277 3.98 -11.90 4.87
N SER A 278 3.92 -13.16 4.40
CA SER A 278 5.06 -14.09 4.42
C SER A 278 6.22 -13.70 3.51
N ASP A 279 5.96 -12.94 2.44
CA ASP A 279 6.98 -12.43 1.53
C ASP A 279 7.56 -11.08 1.97
N ASN A 280 7.15 -10.59 3.14
CA ASN A 280 7.36 -9.24 3.67
C ASN A 280 6.91 -8.15 2.70
N ILE A 281 6.63 -6.95 3.21
CA ILE A 281 6.60 -5.79 2.32
C ILE A 281 8.05 -5.51 1.93
N LYS A 282 8.49 -6.00 0.76
CA LYS A 282 9.76 -5.56 0.18
C LYS A 282 9.71 -4.05 0.07
N ARG A 283 10.43 -3.38 0.97
CA ARG A 283 10.56 -1.92 0.93
C ARG A 283 11.21 -1.58 -0.40
N PHE A 284 10.81 -0.46 -0.98
CA PHE A 284 11.32 0.02 -2.27
C PHE A 284 12.84 0.27 -2.33
N PHE A 285 13.54 0.01 -1.23
CA PHE A 285 14.91 0.43 -0.98
C PHE A 285 15.87 -0.74 -0.73
N ASP A 286 15.44 -2.00 -0.92
CA ASP A 286 16.32 -3.18 -0.90
C ASP A 286 16.86 -3.53 -2.30
#